data_AF-A0A375BWH5-F1
#
_entry.id   AF-A0A375BWH5-F1
#
_cell.length_a   1.000
_cell.length_b   1.000
_cell.length_c   1.000
_cell.angle_alpha   90.00
_cell.angle_beta   90.00
_cell.angle_gamma   90.00
#
_symmetry.space_group_name_H-M   'P 1'
#
loop_
_entity.id
_entity.type
_entity.pdbx_description
1 polymer ?
#
loop_
_entity_poly.entity_id
_entity_poly.type
_entity_poly.pdbx_seq_one_letter_code
_entity_poly.pdbx_strand_id
1 'polypeptide(L)'
;MEAKSTLTPATDLAQRNPVHFPNESAEYRKARNALLAEEIELRRHIERVAAQRRQLPPGGEVTRRYTFQGEHGPVTLEDLFGDKDTLVVYSYMFGPQRERPCPMCTSVMAS
;
A
#
# COMPACT_ATOMS: atom_id res chain seq x y z
N MET A 1 4.70 22.81 -14.05
CA MET A 1 3.55 22.82 -14.96
C MET A 1 2.54 21.84 -14.40
N GLU A 2 1.52 22.36 -13.71
CA GLU A 2 0.50 21.55 -13.04
C GLU A 2 -0.20 20.70 -14.10
N ALA A 3 -0.04 19.37 -14.03
CA ALA A 3 -0.75 18.47 -14.93
C ALA A 3 -2.24 18.66 -14.66
N LYS A 4 -2.95 19.38 -15.54
CA LYS A 4 -4.41 19.46 -15.51
C LYS A 4 -4.93 18.04 -15.54
N SER A 5 -5.49 17.62 -14.41
CA SER A 5 -6.03 16.28 -14.23
C SER A 5 -7.09 16.03 -15.30
N THR A 6 -6.85 15.05 -16.17
CA THR A 6 -7.83 14.55 -17.16
C THR A 6 -8.93 13.72 -16.50
N LEU A 7 -8.93 13.62 -15.17
CA LEU A 7 -9.88 12.82 -14.43
C LEU A 7 -11.19 13.58 -14.27
N THR A 8 -12.31 12.88 -14.43
CA THR A 8 -13.65 13.38 -14.14
C THR A 8 -13.70 14.04 -12.74
N PRO A 9 -14.37 15.19 -12.57
CA PRO A 9 -14.51 15.83 -11.26
C PRO A 9 -15.04 14.85 -10.20
N ALA A 10 -14.49 14.91 -8.99
CA ALA A 10 -14.91 14.00 -7.91
C ALA A 10 -16.38 14.16 -7.54
N THR A 11 -16.92 15.38 -7.64
CA THR A 11 -18.34 15.69 -7.47
C THR A 11 -19.22 14.93 -8.46
N ASP A 12 -18.80 14.85 -9.72
CA ASP A 12 -19.56 14.19 -10.78
C ASP A 12 -19.52 12.67 -10.58
N LEU A 13 -18.37 12.13 -10.19
CA LEU A 13 -18.24 10.72 -9.83
C LEU A 13 -19.10 10.35 -8.61
N ALA A 14 -19.12 11.21 -7.59
CA ALA A 14 -19.94 11.01 -6.41
C ALA A 14 -21.44 11.08 -6.72
N GLN A 15 -21.86 11.99 -7.61
CA GLN A 15 -23.25 12.11 -8.04
C GLN A 15 -23.73 10.91 -8.86
N ARG A 16 -22.87 10.32 -9.68
CA ARG A 16 -23.19 9.16 -10.53
C ARG A 16 -23.08 7.81 -9.80
N ASN A 17 -22.70 7.81 -8.53
CA ASN A 17 -22.56 6.58 -7.76
C ASN A 17 -23.93 5.89 -7.60
N PRO A 18 -24.13 4.67 -8.13
CA PRO A 18 -25.41 3.96 -8.05
C PRO A 18 -25.65 3.29 -6.68
N VAL A 19 -24.66 3.33 -5.76
CA VAL A 19 -24.77 2.66 -4.47
C VAL A 19 -25.42 3.57 -3.43
N HIS A 20 -26.61 3.17 -2.99
CA HIS A 20 -27.44 3.87 -2.02
C HIS A 20 -27.69 3.01 -0.78
N PHE A 21 -27.81 3.63 0.39
CA PHE A 21 -28.26 2.91 1.58
C PHE A 21 -29.77 2.73 1.55
N PRO A 22 -30.30 1.58 2.02
CA PRO A 22 -31.73 1.42 2.20
C PRO A 22 -32.30 2.52 3.10
N ASN A 23 -33.42 3.12 2.69
CA ASN A 23 -34.16 4.15 3.43
C ASN A 23 -33.38 5.45 3.75
N GLU A 24 -32.34 5.79 2.98
CA GLU A 24 -31.64 7.06 3.18
C GLU A 24 -32.52 8.27 2.83
N SER A 25 -32.45 9.33 3.64
CA SER A 25 -33.13 10.59 3.33
C SER A 25 -32.40 11.34 2.21
N ALA A 26 -33.11 12.25 1.53
CA ALA A 26 -32.49 13.11 0.52
C ALA A 26 -31.35 13.98 1.10
N GLU A 27 -31.48 14.42 2.35
CA GLU A 27 -30.44 15.16 3.06
C GLU A 27 -29.20 14.29 3.32
N TYR A 28 -29.41 13.05 3.79
CA TYR A 28 -28.32 12.10 3.99
C TYR A 28 -27.61 11.82 2.67
N ARG A 29 -28.36 11.58 1.59
CA ARG A 29 -27.77 11.33 0.26
C ARG A 29 -26.91 12.51 -0.21
N LYS A 30 -27.39 13.75 -0.04
CA LYS A 30 -26.63 14.95 -0.38
C LYS A 30 -25.33 15.03 0.43
N ALA A 31 -25.41 14.86 1.74
CA ALA A 31 -24.24 14.88 2.62
C ALA A 31 -23.25 13.76 2.26
N ARG A 32 -23.73 12.55 1.97
CA ARG A 32 -22.88 11.42 1.62
C ARG A 32 -22.20 11.60 0.26
N ASN A 33 -22.84 12.24 -0.70
CA ASN A 33 -22.19 12.58 -1.98
C ASN A 33 -21.12 13.65 -1.80
N ALA A 34 -21.34 14.64 -0.94
CA ALA A 34 -20.32 15.63 -0.60
C ALA A 34 -19.10 14.95 0.05
N LEU A 35 -19.33 14.05 1.02
CA LEU A 35 -18.26 13.27 1.65
C LEU A 35 -17.51 12.39 0.63
N LEU A 36 -18.23 11.69 -0.25
CA LEU A 36 -17.62 10.82 -1.25
C LEU A 36 -16.72 11.58 -2.23
N ALA A 37 -17.08 12.82 -2.58
CA ALA A 37 -16.22 13.66 -3.41
C ALA A 37 -14.87 13.95 -2.71
N GLU A 38 -14.89 14.27 -1.41
CA GLU A 38 -13.67 14.47 -0.61
C GLU A 38 -12.87 13.17 -0.47
N GLU A 39 -13.52 12.02 -0.26
CA GLU A 39 -12.86 10.70 -0.20
C GLU A 39 -12.14 10.35 -1.51
N ILE A 40 -12.74 10.69 -2.66
CA ILE A 40 -12.13 10.49 -3.98
C ILE A 40 -10.89 11.38 -4.14
N GLU A 41 -10.95 12.65 -3.75
CA GLU A 41 -9.80 13.55 -3.82
C GLU A 41 -8.67 13.14 -2.87
N LEU A 42 -9.01 12.65 -1.67
CA LEU A 42 -8.03 12.08 -0.75
C LEU A 42 -7.29 10.91 -1.40
N ARG A 43 -8.01 9.98 -2.05
CA ARG A 43 -7.38 8.86 -2.78
C ARG A 43 -6.48 9.35 -3.90
N ARG A 44 -6.90 10.33 -4.69
CA ARG A 44 -6.07 10.95 -5.75
C ARG A 44 -4.82 11.60 -5.18
N HIS A 45 -4.91 12.23 -4.02
CA HIS A 45 -3.75 12.79 -3.35
C HIS A 45 -2.76 11.70 -2.91
N ILE A 46 -3.24 10.60 -2.33
CA ILE A 46 -2.42 9.44 -1.98
C ILE A 46 -1.67 8.91 -3.21
N GLU A 47 -2.35 8.77 -4.36
CA GLU A 47 -1.71 8.33 -5.61
C GLU A 47 -0.64 9.31 -6.11
N ARG A 48 -0.88 10.62 -6.02
CA ARG A 48 0.13 11.64 -6.34
C ARG A 48 1.36 11.50 -5.46
N VAL A 49 1.17 11.34 -4.15
CA VAL A 49 2.29 11.13 -3.20
C VAL A 49 3.01 9.81 -3.51
N ALA A 50 2.29 8.74 -3.86
CA ALA A 50 2.91 7.48 -4.25
C ALA A 50 3.76 7.63 -5.52
N ALA A 51 3.29 8.40 -6.52
CA ALA A 51 4.06 8.72 -7.71
C ALA A 51 5.32 9.53 -7.38
N GLN A 52 5.22 10.53 -6.51
CA GLN A 52 6.36 11.31 -6.04
C GLN A 52 7.41 10.42 -5.34
N ARG A 53 6.98 9.48 -4.49
CA ARG A 53 7.89 8.52 -3.84
C ARG A 53 8.65 7.66 -4.83
N ARG A 54 8.02 7.21 -5.92
CA ARG A 54 8.67 6.43 -6.98
C ARG A 54 9.65 7.25 -7.83
N GLN A 55 9.53 8.58 -7.81
CA GLN A 55 10.41 9.50 -8.53
C GLN A 55 11.59 9.98 -7.69
N LEU A 56 11.68 9.59 -6.41
CA LEU A 56 12.84 9.90 -5.60
C LEU A 56 14.10 9.33 -6.27
N PRO A 57 15.23 10.07 -6.23
CA PRO A 57 16.50 9.52 -6.67
C PRO A 57 16.85 8.28 -5.82
N PRO A 58 17.81 7.44 -6.27
CA PRO A 58 18.33 6.36 -5.45
C PRO A 58 18.63 6.82 -4.03
N GLY A 59 18.25 6.00 -3.05
CA GLY A 59 18.53 6.27 -1.65
C GLY A 59 20.03 6.28 -1.35
N GLY A 60 20.39 6.58 -0.11
CA GLY A 60 21.77 6.50 0.33
C GLY A 60 22.32 5.07 0.21
N GLU A 61 23.62 4.97 -0.06
CA GLU A 61 24.34 3.70 -0.09
C GLU A 61 24.23 2.96 1.25
N VAL A 62 24.00 1.66 1.21
CA VAL A 62 23.99 0.81 2.39
C VAL A 62 25.43 0.46 2.77
N THR A 63 26.05 1.28 3.59
CA THR A 63 27.45 1.10 4.00
C THR A 63 27.63 0.05 5.10
N ARG A 64 26.56 -0.26 5.84
CA ARG A 64 26.59 -1.27 6.89
C ARG A 64 26.52 -2.66 6.28
N ARG A 65 27.48 -3.51 6.63
CA ARG A 65 27.43 -4.93 6.31
C ARG A 65 26.40 -5.64 7.18
N TYR A 66 25.24 -5.93 6.62
CA TYR A 66 24.19 -6.72 7.26
C TYR A 66 24.40 -8.21 7.01
N THR A 67 24.26 -9.01 8.07
CA THR A 67 24.38 -10.46 8.03
C THR A 67 23.11 -11.11 8.60
N PHE A 68 22.61 -12.13 7.93
CA PHE A 68 21.41 -12.88 8.25
C PHE A 68 21.75 -14.37 8.41
N GLN A 69 20.89 -15.12 9.11
CA GLN A 69 20.97 -16.58 9.13
C GLN A 69 20.13 -17.13 7.98
N GLY A 70 20.80 -17.78 7.02
CA GLY A 70 20.17 -18.52 5.94
C GLY A 70 20.18 -20.03 6.18
N GLU A 71 19.55 -20.78 5.27
CA GLU A 71 19.44 -22.24 5.34
C GLU A 71 20.81 -22.96 5.35
N HIS A 72 21.79 -22.44 4.61
CA HIS A 72 23.13 -23.02 4.51
C HIS A 72 24.18 -22.28 5.36
N GLY A 73 23.72 -21.45 6.31
CA GLY A 73 24.60 -20.66 7.18
C GLY A 73 24.44 -19.14 6.99
N PRO A 74 25.37 -18.34 7.53
CA PRO A 74 25.30 -16.89 7.45
C PRO A 74 25.39 -16.36 6.01
N VAL A 75 24.53 -15.40 5.67
CA VAL A 75 24.49 -14.71 4.36
C VAL A 75 24.46 -13.20 4.56
N THR A 76 24.99 -12.43 3.62
CA THR A 76 24.92 -10.96 3.63
C THR A 76 23.63 -10.45 2.99
N LEU A 77 23.31 -9.16 3.14
CA LEU A 77 22.19 -8.55 2.42
C LEU A 77 22.33 -8.67 0.89
N GLU A 78 23.54 -8.55 0.36
CA GLU A 78 23.82 -8.69 -1.07
C GLU A 78 23.57 -10.12 -1.54
N ASP A 79 24.02 -11.11 -0.76
CA ASP A 79 23.79 -12.53 -1.08
C ASP A 79 22.29 -12.88 -1.20
N LEU A 80 21.40 -12.16 -0.49
CA LEU A 80 19.95 -12.38 -0.58
C LEU A 80 19.36 -12.07 -1.96
N PHE A 81 20.03 -11.24 -2.78
CA PHE A 81 19.59 -10.92 -4.13
C PHE A 81 19.89 -12.04 -5.13
N GLY A 82 20.90 -12.88 -4.87
CA GLY A 82 21.33 -13.93 -5.80
C GLY A 82 21.66 -13.35 -7.18
N ASP A 83 20.97 -13.83 -8.22
CA ASP A 83 21.12 -13.39 -9.61
C ASP A 83 20.08 -12.32 -10.03
N LYS A 84 19.40 -11.68 -9.07
CA LYS A 84 18.28 -10.74 -9.31
C LYS A 84 18.59 -9.32 -8.86
N ASP A 85 17.96 -8.35 -9.51
CA ASP A 85 18.05 -6.93 -9.16
C ASP A 85 16.98 -6.47 -8.15
N THR A 86 16.11 -7.39 -7.69
CA THR A 86 15.00 -7.06 -6.80
C THR A 86 14.83 -8.14 -5.73
N LEU A 87 14.90 -7.72 -4.48
CA LEU A 87 14.63 -8.54 -3.30
C LEU A 87 13.22 -8.27 -2.79
N VAL A 88 12.38 -9.30 -2.73
CA VAL A 88 11.07 -9.26 -2.07
C VAL A 88 11.21 -9.87 -0.67
N VAL A 89 10.93 -9.09 0.36
CA VAL A 89 10.98 -9.54 1.75
C VAL A 89 9.58 -9.80 2.27
N TYR A 90 9.35 -10.99 2.77
CA TYR A 90 8.13 -11.35 3.48
C TYR A 90 8.44 -11.70 4.94
N SER A 91 7.74 -11.06 5.87
CA SER A 91 8.02 -11.18 7.31
C SER A 91 7.03 -12.12 8.01
N TYR A 92 7.51 -13.27 8.47
CA TYR A 92 6.77 -14.13 9.40
C TYR A 92 6.98 -13.65 10.83
N MET A 93 5.90 -13.21 11.47
CA MET A 93 5.95 -12.77 12.86
C MET A 93 5.55 -13.90 13.81
N PHE A 94 6.39 -14.13 14.81
CA PHE A 94 6.08 -14.96 15.98
C PHE A 94 5.66 -14.06 17.13
N GLY A 95 4.54 -14.39 17.76
CA GLY A 95 4.17 -13.72 19.01
C GLY A 95 5.15 -14.12 20.13
N PRO A 96 5.38 -13.28 21.16
CA PRO A 96 6.40 -13.54 22.18
C PRO A 96 6.27 -14.89 22.92
N GLN A 97 5.07 -15.45 22.96
CA GLN A 97 4.74 -16.72 23.63
C GLN A 97 4.16 -17.76 22.66
N ARG A 98 4.18 -17.50 21.35
CA ARG A 98 3.54 -18.38 20.37
C ARG A 98 4.51 -19.43 19.86
N GLU A 99 4.12 -20.70 20.00
CA GLU A 99 4.83 -21.85 19.41
C GLU A 99 4.72 -21.90 17.88
N ARG A 100 3.64 -21.32 17.31
CA ARG A 100 3.37 -21.28 15.87
C ARG A 100 3.36 -19.85 15.34
N PRO A 101 3.75 -19.61 14.07
CA PRO A 101 3.72 -18.29 13.47
C PRO A 101 2.29 -17.73 13.41
N CYS A 102 2.15 -16.41 13.36
CA CYS A 102 0.84 -15.77 13.32
C CYS A 102 0.06 -16.19 12.05
N PRO A 103 -1.18 -16.75 12.17
CA PRO A 103 -1.95 -17.23 11.03
C PRO A 103 -2.20 -16.16 9.95
N MET A 104 -2.40 -14.90 10.36
CA MET A 104 -2.53 -13.78 9.43
C MET A 104 -1.21 -13.48 8.70
N CYS A 105 -0.09 -13.58 9.41
CA CYS A 105 1.25 -13.40 8.83
C CYS A 105 1.72 -14.62 8.03
N THR A 106 1.03 -15.75 8.03
CA THR A 106 1.32 -16.90 7.15
C THR A 106 0.26 -17.10 6.08
N SER A 107 -0.73 -16.20 5.99
CA SER A 107 -1.90 -16.37 5.13
C SER A 107 -1.56 -16.54 3.65
N VAL A 108 -0.50 -15.89 3.16
CA VAL A 108 -0.03 -16.01 1.76
C VAL A 108 0.68 -17.33 1.45
N MET A 109 1.00 -18.13 2.46
CA MET A 109 1.68 -19.42 2.31
C MET A 109 0.82 -20.64 2.63
N ALA A 110 -0.33 -20.45 3.28
CA ALA A 110 -1.25 -21.54 3.58
C ALA A 110 -1.87 -22.01 2.26
N SER A 111 -1.20 -22.95 1.61
CA SER A 111 -1.71 -23.77 0.49
C SER A 111 -2.32 -25.05 1.05
#